data_AF-A0AA50AHV4-F1
#
_entry.id   AF-A0AA50AHV4-F1
#
_cell.length_a   1.000
_cell.length_b   1.000
_cell.length_c   1.000
_cell.angle_alpha   90.00
_cell.angle_beta   90.00
_cell.angle_gamma   90.00
#
_symmetry.space_group_name_H-M   'P 1'
#
loop_
_entity.id
_entity.type
_entity.pdbx_description
1 polymer ?
#
loop_
_entity_poly.entity_id
_entity_poly.type
_entity_poly.pdbx_seq_one_letter_code
_entity_poly.pdbx_strand_id
1 'polypeptide(L)' 'MQLVVMAAVLALAGAGQGCSFGCHPTNISIPVDSCGITEYIFTTICAGQCYHEDPIYIGHH' A
#
# COMPACT_ATOMS: atom_id res chain seq x y z
N MET A 1 -20.45 -9.16 29.22
CA MET A 1 -19.11 -8.52 29.28
C MET A 1 -18.20 -8.93 28.12
N GLN A 2 -18.11 -10.22 27.74
CA GLN A 2 -17.16 -10.67 26.72
C GLN A 2 -17.49 -10.23 25.28
N LEU A 3 -18.78 -10.14 24.94
CA LEU A 3 -19.22 -9.73 23.59
C LEU A 3 -18.77 -8.31 23.22
N VAL A 4 -18.75 -7.41 24.20
CA VAL A 4 -18.31 -6.01 24.01
C VAL A 4 -16.81 -5.96 23.75
N VAL A 5 -16.03 -6.84 24.37
CA VAL A 5 -14.59 -6.97 24.14
C VAL A 5 -14.32 -7.44 22.71
N MET A 6 -15.05 -8.44 22.23
CA MET A 6 -14.90 -8.93 20.85
C MET A 6 -15.28 -7.86 19.82
N ALA A 7 -16.36 -7.11 20.07
CA ALA A 7 -16.75 -5.98 19.22
C ALA A 7 -15.68 -4.87 19.21
N ALA A 8 -15.09 -4.55 20.36
CA ALA A 8 -14.01 -3.56 20.46
C ALA A 8 -12.74 -4.03 19.74
N VAL A 9 -12.37 -5.32 19.85
CA VAL A 9 -11.22 -5.90 19.15
C VAL A 9 -11.44 -5.92 17.64
N LEU A 10 -12.66 -6.25 17.18
CA LEU A 10 -13.02 -6.22 15.76
C LEU A 10 -13.04 -4.79 15.20
N ALA A 11 -13.49 -3.81 15.98
CA ALA A 11 -13.43 -2.40 15.60
C ALA A 11 -11.99 -1.87 15.55
N LEU A 12 -11.10 -2.32 16.45
CA LEU A 12 -9.68 -1.99 16.42
C LEU A 12 -8.97 -2.62 15.21
N ALA A 13 -9.34 -3.84 14.83
CA ALA A 13 -8.83 -4.52 13.65
C ALA A 13 -9.39 -3.93 12.34
N GLY A 14 -10.63 -3.45 12.36
CA GLY A 14 -11.28 -2.75 11.24
C GLY A 14 -10.88 -1.28 11.10
N ALA A 15 -10.40 -0.66 12.18
CA ALA A 15 -9.75 0.66 12.20
C ALA A 15 -8.24 0.56 11.88
N GLY A 16 -7.83 -0.47 11.15
CA GLY A 16 -6.59 -0.41 10.39
C GLY A 16 -6.68 0.81 9.48
N GLN A 17 -5.88 1.83 9.80
CA GLN A 17 -5.44 2.91 8.93
C GLN A 17 -5.83 2.61 7.48
N GLY A 18 -6.91 3.22 6.98
CA GLY A 18 -7.55 2.80 5.72
C GLY A 18 -6.48 2.49 4.67
N CYS A 19 -6.43 1.22 4.20
CA CYS A 19 -5.30 0.69 3.41
C CYS A 19 -5.12 1.35 2.03
N SER A 20 -5.80 2.46 1.77
CA SER A 20 -5.67 3.26 0.56
C SER A 20 -4.83 4.50 0.87
N PHE A 21 -3.52 4.32 0.99
CA PHE A 21 -2.60 5.42 0.74
C PHE A 21 -2.50 5.59 -0.78
N GLY A 22 -2.90 6.76 -1.28
CA GLY A 22 -2.63 7.12 -2.67
C GLY A 22 -1.13 7.04 -2.99
N CYS A 23 -0.78 6.92 -4.26
CA CYS A 23 0.62 6.92 -4.68
C CYS A 23 1.37 8.16 -4.16
N HIS A 24 2.44 7.97 -3.40
CA HIS A 24 3.28 9.04 -2.84
C HIS A 24 4.75 8.61 -2.77
N PRO A 25 5.70 9.56 -2.64
CA PRO A 25 7.10 9.24 -2.42
C PRO A 25 7.32 8.56 -1.06
N THR A 26 8.06 7.45 -1.05
CA THR A 26 8.42 6.67 0.13
C THR A 26 9.93 6.44 0.15
N ASN A 27 10.57 6.69 1.29
CA ASN A 27 12.00 6.44 1.47
C ASN A 27 12.27 4.94 1.58
N ILE A 28 13.30 4.46 0.87
CA ILE A 28 13.71 3.06 0.82
C ILE A 28 15.23 2.94 0.73
N SER A 29 15.76 1.79 1.16
CA SER A 29 17.12 1.35 0.87
C SER A 29 17.08 0.29 -0.23
N ILE A 30 17.77 0.52 -1.34
CA ILE A 30 17.79 -0.39 -2.50
C ILE A 30 19.21 -0.96 -2.65
N PRO A 31 19.37 -2.30 -2.68
CA PRO A 31 20.64 -2.91 -3.05
C PRO A 31 20.89 -2.74 -4.54
N VAL A 32 22.09 -2.29 -4.89
CA VAL A 32 22.56 -2.16 -6.28
C VAL A 32 23.88 -2.90 -6.43
N ASP A 33 23.96 -3.71 -7.47
CA ASP A 33 25.19 -4.42 -7.82
C ASP A 33 25.97 -3.60 -8.84
N SER A 34 27.20 -3.23 -8.47
CA SER A 34 28.15 -2.52 -9.34
C SER A 34 29.51 -3.22 -9.25
N CYS A 35 30.04 -3.66 -10.39
CA CYS A 35 31.35 -4.31 -10.47
C CYS A 35 31.54 -5.50 -9.48
N GLY A 36 30.46 -6.24 -9.18
CA GLY A 36 30.50 -7.39 -8.26
C GLY A 36 30.45 -7.02 -6.77
N ILE A 37 30.20 -5.75 -6.45
CA ILE A 37 29.96 -5.25 -5.09
C ILE A 37 28.48 -4.88 -4.99
N THR A 38 27.81 -5.36 -3.94
CA THR A 38 26.45 -4.92 -3.60
C THR A 38 26.54 -3.74 -2.63
N GLU A 39 26.02 -2.59 -3.04
CA GLU A 39 25.89 -1.40 -2.19
C GLU A 39 24.42 -1.10 -1.90
N TYR A 40 24.13 -0.50 -0.74
CA TYR A 40 22.77 -0.08 -0.39
C TYR A 40 22.64 1.43 -0.53
N ILE A 41 21.74 1.88 -1.40
CA ILE A 41 21.49 3.30 -1.63
C ILE A 41 20.17 3.70 -0.95
N PHE A 42 20.22 4.74 -0.13
CA PHE A 42 19.02 5.40 0.40
C PHE A 42 18.45 6.34 -0.65
N THR A 43 17.21 6.08 -1.06
CA THR A 43 16.51 6.85 -2.10
C THR A 43 15.01 6.89 -1.85
N THR A 44 14.26 7.56 -2.71
CA THR A 44 12.80 7.63 -2.73
C THR A 44 12.22 6.84 -3.90
N ILE A 45 11.13 6.12 -3.66
CA ILE A 45 10.31 5.48 -4.71
C ILE A 45 8.87 5.97 -4.62
N CYS A 46 8.09 5.85 -5.68
CA CYS A 46 6.65 6.05 -5.63
C CYS A 46 5.96 4.75 -5.21
N ALA A 47 5.23 4.77 -4.09
CA ALA A 47 4.49 3.62 -3.59
C ALA A 47 3.07 4.00 -3.15
N GLY A 48 2.14 3.06 -3.24
CA GLY A 48 0.73 3.25 -2.90
C GLY A 48 -0.20 2.76 -4.00
N GLN A 49 -1.49 3.03 -3.82
CA GLN A 49 -2.53 2.66 -4.78
C GLN A 49 -2.81 3.84 -5.73
N CYS A 50 -2.87 3.53 -7.03
CA CYS A 50 -3.32 4.48 -8.04
C CYS A 50 -4.81 4.27 -8.29
N TYR A 51 -5.53 5.37 -8.51
CA TYR A 51 -6.91 5.30 -8.94
C TYR A 51 -6.98 4.70 -10.35
N HIS A 52 -7.80 3.66 -10.53
CA HIS A 52 -8.09 3.08 -11.83
C HIS A 52 -9.58 2.80 -11.93
N GLU A 53 -10.25 3.41 -12.93
CA GLU A 53 -11.62 3.09 -13.28
C GLU A 53 -11.63 2.08 -14.41
N ASP A 54 -12.42 1.01 -14.28
CA ASP A 54 -12.69 0.13 -15.40
C ASP A 54 -13.43 0.91 -16.50
N PRO A 55 -12.99 0.82 -17.77
CA PRO A 55 -13.70 1.46 -18.86
C PRO A 55 -15.13 0.90 -18.98
N ILE A 56 -16.11 1.79 -19.09
CA ILE A 56 -17.51 1.41 -19.27
C ILE A 56 -17.69 0.95 -20.73
N TYR A 57 -17.61 -0.35 -20.99
CA TYR A 57 -17.95 -0.93 -22.28
C TYR A 57 -19.47 -0.99 -22.46
N ILE A 58 -20.09 0.12 -22.88
CA ILE A 58 -21.47 0.09 -23.39
C ILE A 58 -21.44 -0.60 -24.76
N GLY A 59 -21.79 -1.89 -24.77
CA GLY A 59 -22.04 -2.62 -26.01
C GLY A 59 -23.29 -2.08 -26.70
N HIS A 60 -23.12 -1.39 -27.83
CA HIS A 60 -24.23 -1.06 -28.72
C HIS A 60 -24.59 -2.32 -29.52
N HIS A 61 -25.72 -2.93 -29.20
CA HIS A 61 -26.42 -3.91 -30.04
C HIS A 61 -27.39 -3.21 -30.99
#